data_AF-A0A6I4HLZ9-F1
#
_entry.id   AF-A0A6I4HLZ9-F1
#
_cell.length_a   1.000
_cell.length_b   1.000
_cell.length_c   1.000
_cell.angle_alpha   90.00
_cell.angle_beta   90.00
_cell.angle_gamma   90.00
#
_symmetry.space_group_name_H-M   'P 1'
#
loop_
_entity.id
_entity.type
_entity.pdbx_description
1 polymer ?
#
loop_
_entity_poly.entity_id
_entity_poly.type
_entity_poly.pdbx_seq_one_letter_code
_entity_poly.pdbx_strand_id
1 'polypeptide(L)'
;PPKNSAIDLVQEIGAELLTEEQYHQLQQLGEFDLKTSSWLATPEEIRKLGGALFADRRYSRVFIYHNGAQSYYAARGFRCCLRV
;
A
#
# COMPACT_ATOMS: atom_id res chain seq x y z
N PRO A 1 -13.74 14.49 3.46
CA PRO A 1 -13.05 13.39 2.73
C PRO A 1 -11.73 13.89 2.12
N PRO A 2 -10.66 13.08 2.09
CA PRO A 2 -9.46 13.43 1.34
C PRO A 2 -9.82 13.64 -0.15
N LYS A 3 -9.23 14.66 -0.79
CA LYS A 3 -9.55 15.03 -2.18
C LYS A 3 -9.01 14.03 -3.20
N ASN A 4 -7.90 13.35 -2.89
CA ASN A 4 -7.19 12.47 -3.82
C ASN A 4 -6.99 11.10 -3.16
N SER A 5 -7.11 10.02 -3.94
CA SER A 5 -6.74 8.66 -3.50
C SER A 5 -5.22 8.45 -3.64
N ALA A 6 -4.65 7.48 -2.92
CA ALA A 6 -3.23 7.15 -3.15
C ALA A 6 -2.96 6.65 -4.57
N ILE A 7 -3.97 6.13 -5.26
CA ILE A 7 -3.84 5.69 -6.65
C ILE A 7 -3.61 6.91 -7.54
N ASP A 8 -4.40 7.97 -7.36
CA ASP A 8 -4.28 9.20 -8.15
C ASP A 8 -2.90 9.83 -7.96
N LEU A 9 -2.42 9.91 -6.70
CA LEU A 9 -1.10 10.46 -6.38
C LEU A 9 0.05 9.67 -6.99
N VAL A 10 -0.08 8.33 -7.03
CA VAL A 10 0.93 7.44 -7.59
C VAL A 10 0.96 7.53 -9.12
N GLN A 11 -0.21 7.67 -9.75
CA GLN A 11 -0.33 7.90 -11.20
C GLN A 11 0.20 9.27 -11.62
N GLU A 12 -0.02 10.33 -10.83
CA GLU A 12 0.51 11.68 -11.09
C GLU A 12 2.04 11.71 -11.19
N ILE A 13 2.74 10.84 -10.44
CA ILE A 13 4.20 10.73 -10.46
C ILE A 13 4.71 9.63 -11.41
N GLY A 14 3.83 9.02 -12.22
CA GLY A 14 4.20 7.96 -13.17
C GLY A 14 4.63 6.65 -12.53
N ALA A 15 4.18 6.37 -11.30
CA ALA A 15 4.52 5.17 -10.55
C ALA A 15 3.33 4.21 -10.43
N GLU A 16 3.57 3.02 -9.88
CA GLU A 16 2.54 2.02 -9.55
C GLU A 16 2.67 1.62 -8.09
N LEU A 17 1.55 1.40 -7.38
CA LEU A 17 1.59 0.88 -6.02
C LEU A 17 2.17 -0.54 -6.02
N LEU A 18 2.95 -0.89 -4.98
CA LEU A 18 3.48 -2.24 -4.87
C LEU A 18 2.37 -3.27 -4.67
N THR A 19 2.45 -4.39 -5.36
CA THR A 19 1.65 -5.59 -5.04
C THR A 19 2.14 -6.23 -3.73
N GLU A 20 1.34 -7.14 -3.17
CA GLU A 20 1.75 -7.93 -1.99
C GLU A 20 3.08 -8.66 -2.23
N GLU A 21 3.23 -9.28 -3.41
CA GLU A 21 4.46 -9.98 -3.81
C GLU A 21 5.66 -9.04 -3.89
N GLN A 22 5.50 -7.86 -4.51
CA GLN A 22 6.57 -6.86 -4.59
C GLN A 22 6.94 -6.31 -3.21
N TYR A 23 5.95 -6.15 -2.32
CA TYR A 23 6.21 -5.76 -0.94
C TYR A 23 7.00 -6.84 -0.18
N HIS A 24 6.69 -8.12 -0.41
CA HIS A 24 7.49 -9.23 0.12
C HIS A 24 8.94 -9.22 -0.41
N GLN A 25 9.13 -8.93 -1.69
CA GLN A 25 10.46 -8.77 -2.31
C GLN A 25 11.22 -7.59 -1.71
N LEU A 26 10.57 -6.44 -1.51
CA LEU A 26 11.16 -5.27 -0.84
C LEU A 26 11.69 -5.65 0.55
N GLN A 27 10.96 -6.47 1.29
CA GLN A 27 11.32 -6.91 2.65
C GLN A 27 12.49 -7.92 2.68
N GLN A 28 12.94 -8.41 1.52
CA GLN A 28 14.21 -9.17 1.39
C GLN A 28 15.43 -8.25 1.28
N LEU A 29 15.23 -6.99 0.85
CA LEU A 29 16.31 -6.00 0.71
C LEU A 29 16.61 -5.27 2.02
N GLY A 30 15.71 -5.35 3.00
CA GLY A 30 15.84 -4.69 4.29
C GLY A 30 14.54 -4.71 5.08
N GLU A 31 14.58 -4.13 6.27
CA GLU A 31 13.41 -4.03 7.13
C GLU A 31 12.71 -2.69 6.95
N PHE A 32 11.54 -2.71 6.31
CA PHE A 32 10.76 -1.50 6.01
C PHE A 32 9.45 -1.48 6.79
N ASP A 33 8.89 -0.29 7.00
CA ASP A 33 7.57 -0.08 7.59
C ASP A 33 7.44 -0.69 9.01
N LEU A 34 8.46 -0.46 9.84
CA LEU A 34 8.58 -0.97 11.22
C LEU A 34 7.76 -0.19 12.27
N LYS A 35 7.24 0.99 11.93
CA LYS A 35 6.45 1.85 12.84
C LYS A 35 5.12 2.30 12.23
N THR A 36 5.02 2.26 10.91
CA THR A 36 3.86 2.68 10.12
C THR A 36 3.39 1.53 9.26
N SER A 37 2.22 1.68 8.65
CA SER A 37 1.72 0.80 7.58
C SER A 37 1.62 1.56 6.27
N SER A 38 1.84 0.84 5.17
CA SER A 38 1.86 1.39 3.83
C SER A 38 0.75 0.80 2.98
N TRP A 39 0.07 1.63 2.18
CA TRP A 39 -0.86 1.16 1.18
C TRP A 39 -0.14 0.32 0.11
N LEU A 40 -0.83 -0.74 -0.31
CA LEU A 40 -0.45 -1.61 -1.41
C LEU A 40 -1.49 -1.55 -2.53
N ALA A 41 -1.10 -2.01 -3.72
CA ALA A 41 -2.01 -2.26 -4.81
C ALA A 41 -3.10 -3.22 -4.33
N THR A 42 -4.34 -2.79 -4.45
CA THR A 42 -5.50 -3.57 -4.01
C THR A 42 -6.16 -4.16 -5.25
N PRO A 43 -6.41 -5.48 -5.27
CA PRO A 43 -7.17 -6.13 -6.34
C PRO A 43 -8.53 -5.47 -6.58
N GLU A 44 -8.97 -5.50 -7.84
CA GLU A 44 -10.18 -4.80 -8.28
C GLU A 44 -11.44 -5.35 -7.58
N GLU A 45 -11.48 -6.67 -7.34
CA GLU A 45 -12.57 -7.34 -6.62
C GLU A 45 -12.72 -6.85 -5.18
N ILE A 46 -11.62 -6.57 -4.49
CA ILE A 46 -11.64 -6.00 -3.12
C ILE A 46 -12.07 -4.53 -3.18
N ARG A 47 -11.61 -3.78 -4.19
CA ARG A 47 -11.98 -2.37 -4.39
C ARG A 47 -13.46 -2.19 -4.68
N LYS A 48 -14.05 -3.06 -5.50
CA LYS A 48 -15.49 -3.07 -5.81
C LYS A 48 -16.35 -3.20 -4.56
N LEU A 49 -15.84 -3.89 -3.54
CA LEU A 49 -16.49 -4.04 -2.23
C LEU A 49 -16.14 -2.90 -1.24
N GLY A 50 -15.43 -1.87 -1.70
CA GLY A 50 -14.99 -0.74 -0.88
C GLY A 50 -13.77 -1.03 0.00
N GLY A 51 -13.08 -2.15 -0.22
CA GLY A 51 -11.89 -2.56 0.52
C GLY A 51 -10.59 -1.99 -0.03
N ALA A 52 -9.53 -2.12 0.77
CA ALA A 52 -8.20 -1.61 0.47
C ALA A 52 -7.14 -2.39 1.26
N LEU A 53 -6.00 -2.71 0.63
CA LEU A 53 -4.90 -3.46 1.24
C LEU A 53 -3.77 -2.56 1.73
N PHE A 54 -3.20 -2.90 2.88
CA PHE A 54 -2.00 -2.26 3.41
C PHE A 54 -1.16 -3.28 4.18
N ALA A 55 0.13 -2.97 4.35
CA ALA A 55 1.06 -3.87 5.02
C ALA A 55 2.04 -3.14 5.94
N ASP A 56 2.59 -3.88 6.89
CA ASP A 56 3.72 -3.48 7.72
C ASP A 56 4.60 -4.68 8.08
N ARG A 57 5.73 -4.42 8.78
CA ARG A 57 6.57 -5.48 9.34
C ARG A 57 6.66 -5.34 10.85
N ARG A 58 6.25 -6.39 11.57
CA ARG A 58 6.36 -6.50 13.03
C ARG A 58 6.86 -7.89 13.39
N TYR A 59 7.63 -7.99 14.46
CA TYR A 59 8.14 -9.29 14.93
C TYR A 59 8.87 -10.07 13.82
N SER A 60 9.65 -9.36 13.00
CA SER A 60 10.36 -9.90 11.82
C SER A 60 9.45 -10.63 10.81
N ARG A 61 8.16 -10.29 10.79
CA ARG A 61 7.14 -10.86 9.91
C ARG A 61 6.39 -9.77 9.18
N VAL A 62 6.12 -10.01 7.91
CA VAL A 62 5.23 -9.17 7.09
C VAL A 62 3.78 -9.51 7.42
N PHE A 63 2.99 -8.48 7.70
CA PHE A 63 1.56 -8.59 7.86
C PHE A 63 0.85 -7.77 6.80
N ILE A 64 -0.20 -8.36 6.22
CA ILE A 64 -1.06 -7.73 5.22
C ILE A 64 -2.47 -7.73 5.77
N TYR A 65 -3.15 -6.60 5.62
CA TYR A 65 -4.43 -6.32 6.24
C TYR A 65 -5.37 -5.67 5.21
N HIS A 66 -6.67 -5.73 5.50
CA HIS A 66 -7.69 -4.99 4.76
C HIS A 66 -8.30 -3.88 5.61
N ASN A 67 -8.73 -2.79 4.97
CA ASN A 67 -9.52 -1.72 5.57
C ASN A 67 -10.52 -1.16 4.56
N GLY A 68 -11.48 -0.38 5.04
CA GLY A 68 -12.30 0.44 4.15
C GLY A 68 -11.44 1.44 3.38
N ALA A 69 -11.66 1.55 2.07
CA ALA A 69 -10.95 2.47 1.20
C ALA A 69 -11.05 3.90 1.70
N GLN A 70 -12.20 4.35 2.20
CA GLN A 70 -12.38 5.74 2.62
C GLN A 70 -11.79 6.06 4.00
N SER A 71 -11.52 5.05 4.83
CA SER A 71 -11.34 5.26 6.27
C SER A 71 -9.93 5.71 6.68
N TYR A 72 -8.92 5.61 5.80
CA TYR A 72 -7.53 5.72 6.26
C TYR A 72 -6.50 6.36 5.31
N TYR A 73 -6.89 6.88 4.14
CA TYR A 73 -5.90 7.42 3.20
C TYR A 73 -5.12 8.64 3.73
N ALA A 74 -5.72 9.43 4.62
CA ALA A 74 -5.08 10.64 5.13
C ALA A 74 -3.93 10.39 6.13
N ALA A 75 -3.81 9.18 6.70
CA ALA A 75 -2.90 8.91 7.82
C ALA A 75 -1.78 7.89 7.49
N ARG A 76 -1.74 7.33 6.27
CA ARG A 76 -0.79 6.30 5.87
C ARG A 76 -0.02 6.68 4.61
N GLY A 77 1.27 6.38 4.59
CA GLY A 77 2.07 6.41 3.37
C GLY A 77 1.73 5.26 2.43
N PHE A 78 2.42 5.20 1.29
CA PHE A 78 2.31 4.12 0.33
C PHE A 78 3.69 3.71 -0.17
N ARG A 79 3.80 2.47 -0.66
CA ARG A 79 4.98 2.02 -1.39
C ARG A 79 4.63 1.92 -2.85
N CYS A 80 5.49 2.48 -3.70
CA CYS A 80 5.34 2.44 -5.15
C CYS A 80 6.64 2.04 -5.83
N CYS A 81 6.54 1.52 -7.05
CA CYS A 81 7.66 1.32 -7.94
C CYS A 81 7.55 2.28 -9.12
N LEU A 82 8.70 2.80 -9.56
CA LEU A 82 8.84 3.53 -10.81
C LEU A 82 9.48 2.58 -11.82
N ARG A 83 8.87 2.41 -12.98
CA ARG A 83 9.48 1.69 -14.11
C ARG A 83 10.31 2.69 -14.92
N VAL A 84 11.54 2.33 -15.21
CA VAL A 84 12.52 3.16 -15.95
C VAL A 84 12.91 2.47 -17.24
#